data_AF-A0A535JVK5-F1
#
_entry.id   AF-A0A535JVK5-F1
#
_cell.length_a   1.000
_cell.length_b   1.000
_cell.length_c   1.000
_cell.angle_alpha   90.00
_cell.angle_beta   90.00
_cell.angle_gamma   90.00
#
_symmetry.space_group_name_H-M   'P 1'
#
loop_
_entity.id
_entity.type
_entity.pdbx_description
1 polymer ?
#
loop_
_entity_poly.entity_id
_entity_poly.type
_entity_poly.pdbx_seq_one_letter_code
_entity_poly.pdbx_strand_id
1 'polypeptide(L)' 'MDLFAIAFVVVCVVGFALLGGVGRSRDETRGRRLESAFYAESHRQVHTDATGVLMCRSCGASAPERAGRCPSCGAVL' A
#
# COMPACT_ATOMS: atom_id res chain seq x y z
N MET A 1 10.01 56.29 12.16
CA MET A 1 8.66 55.74 12.45
C MET A 1 8.62 54.25 12.16
N ASP A 2 9.78 53.60 12.23
CA ASP A 2 10.04 52.27 11.68
C ASP A 2 9.90 51.19 12.75
N LEU A 3 10.20 51.52 14.00
CA LEU A 3 10.03 50.61 15.13
C LEU A 3 8.56 50.23 15.34
N PHE A 4 7.64 51.19 15.18
CA PHE A 4 6.20 50.95 15.28
C PHE A 4 5.69 50.08 14.12
N ALA A 5 6.19 50.31 12.90
CA ALA A 5 5.83 49.50 11.74
C ALA A 5 6.31 48.05 11.89
N ILE A 6 7.55 47.84 12.36
CA ILE A 6 8.11 46.51 12.62
C ILE A 6 7.33 45.80 13.73
N ALA A 7 7.03 46.50 14.83
CA ALA A 7 6.25 45.93 15.93
C ALA A 7 4.86 45.48 15.47
N PHE A 8 4.18 46.29 14.63
CA PHE A 8 2.87 45.94 14.08
C PHE A 8 2.93 44.69 13.19
N VAL A 9 3.92 44.61 12.29
CA VAL A 9 4.11 43.45 11.41
C VAL A 9 4.35 42.17 12.21
N VAL A 10 5.21 42.23 13.24
CA VAL A 10 5.49 41.07 14.11
C VAL A 10 4.24 40.62 14.85
N VAL A 11 3.48 41.55 15.43
CA VAL A 11 2.21 41.23 16.12
C VAL A 11 1.18 40.63 15.16
N CYS A 12 1.06 41.16 13.94
CA CYS A 12 0.15 40.61 12.93
C CYS A 12 0.57 39.21 12.50
N VAL A 13 1.87 38.96 12.26
CA VAL A 13 2.36 37.64 11.85
C VAL A 13 2.19 36.61 12.97
N VAL A 14 2.53 36.96 14.21
CA VAL A 14 2.35 36.09 15.38
C VAL A 14 0.86 35.85 15.63
N GLY A 15 0.03 36.89 15.56
CA GLY A 15 -1.42 36.79 15.71
C GLY A 15 -2.06 35.90 14.65
N PHE A 16 -1.69 36.07 13.37
CA PHE A 16 -2.16 35.21 12.29
C PHE A 16 -1.62 33.78 12.39
N ALA A 17 -0.40 33.57 12.89
CA ALA A 17 0.12 32.22 13.12
C ALA A 17 -0.64 31.49 14.23
N LEU A 18 -1.02 32.21 15.29
CA LEU A 18 -1.78 31.66 16.42
C LEU A 18 -3.26 31.47 16.12
N LEU A 19 -3.90 32.42 15.42
CA LEU A 19 -5.34 32.38 15.10
C LEU A 19 -5.63 31.64 13.80
N GLY A 20 -4.77 31.80 12.80
CA GLY A 20 -4.96 31.27 11.44
C GLY A 20 -4.48 29.83 11.27
N GLY A 21 -3.81 29.25 12.28
CA GLY A 21 -3.34 27.86 12.25
C GLY A 21 -2.44 27.58 11.04
N VAL A 22 -1.12 27.76 11.20
CA VAL A 22 -0.14 27.30 10.19
C VAL A 22 -0.49 25.88 9.75
N GLY A 23 -0.83 25.76 8.47
CA GLY A 23 -1.59 24.64 7.90
C GLY A 23 -1.06 23.27 8.26
N ARG A 24 -1.81 22.55 9.09
CA ARG A 24 -1.71 21.10 9.18
C ARG A 24 -3.09 20.48 9.07
N SER A 25 -3.15 19.41 8.29
CA SER A 25 -4.29 18.49 8.12
C SER A 25 -5.37 18.90 7.11
N ARG A 26 -4.97 19.12 5.86
CA ARG A 26 -5.86 18.81 4.71
C ARG A 26 -5.30 17.68 3.83
N ASP A 27 -4.37 16.88 4.36
CA ASP A 27 -3.75 15.76 3.63
C ASP A 27 -3.99 14.38 4.30
N GLU A 28 -4.70 14.31 5.42
CA GLU A 28 -4.95 13.04 6.11
C GLU A 28 -6.08 12.21 5.48
N THR A 29 -7.04 12.86 4.80
CA THR A 29 -8.14 12.13 4.16
C THR A 29 -7.76 11.54 2.81
N ARG A 30 -6.72 12.06 2.15
CA ARG A 30 -6.26 11.53 0.85
C ARG A 30 -5.39 10.29 1.01
N GLY A 31 -4.55 10.24 2.04
CA GLY A 31 -3.75 9.06 2.38
C GLY A 31 -4.61 7.83 2.74
N ARG A 32 -5.56 7.99 3.66
CA ARG A 32 -6.41 6.87 4.13
C ARG A 32 -7.26 6.21 3.03
N ARG A 33 -7.67 6.99 2.02
CA ARG A 33 -8.51 6.46 0.92
C ARG A 33 -7.72 5.54 -0.01
N LEU A 34 -6.43 5.81 -0.21
CA LEU A 34 -5.56 4.97 -1.02
C LEU A 34 -5.22 3.66 -0.29
N GLU A 35 -4.94 3.75 1.01
CA GLU A 35 -4.61 2.57 1.83
C GLU A 35 -5.79 1.59 1.93
N SER A 36 -7.02 2.09 2.08
CA SER A 36 -8.22 1.23 2.11
C SER A 36 -8.54 0.60 0.74
N ALA A 37 -8.35 1.34 -0.36
CA ALA A 37 -8.48 0.80 -1.71
C ALA A 37 -7.41 -0.25 -2.03
N PHE A 38 -6.16 -0.03 -1.59
CA PHE A 38 -5.06 -0.97 -1.80
C PHE A 38 -5.22 -2.24 -0.95
N TYR A 39 -5.67 -2.13 0.31
CA TYR A 39 -5.91 -3.30 1.16
C TYR A 39 -6.99 -4.22 0.59
N ALA A 40 -8.09 -3.65 0.06
CA ALA A 40 -9.15 -4.39 -0.60
C ALA A 40 -8.68 -5.13 -1.88
N GLU A 41 -7.77 -4.51 -2.65
CA GLU A 41 -7.19 -5.15 -3.84
C GLU A 41 -6.13 -6.20 -3.48
N SER A 42 -5.29 -5.93 -2.47
CA SER A 42 -4.21 -6.85 -2.05
C SER A 42 -4.74 -8.19 -1.55
N HIS A 43 -5.88 -8.19 -0.86
CA HIS A 43 -6.49 -9.43 -0.37
C HIS A 43 -7.15 -10.27 -1.49
N ARG A 44 -7.21 -9.71 -2.71
CA ARG A 44 -7.59 -10.42 -3.93
C ARG A 44 -6.37 -10.94 -4.72
N GLN A 45 -5.16 -10.89 -4.17
CA GLN A 45 -4.13 -11.85 -4.56
C GLN A 45 -4.62 -13.24 -4.17
N VAL A 46 -5.40 -13.82 -5.08
CA VAL A 46 -5.55 -15.25 -5.22
C VAL A 46 -4.14 -15.80 -5.07
N HIS A 47 -3.96 -16.72 -4.14
CA HIS A 47 -2.84 -17.65 -4.14
C HIS A 47 -2.89 -18.40 -5.48
N THR A 48 -2.49 -17.74 -6.56
CA THR A 48 -1.94 -18.40 -7.72
C THR A 48 -0.63 -18.90 -7.18
N ASP A 49 -0.59 -20.19 -6.88
CA ASP A 49 0.58 -20.92 -6.43
C ASP A 49 1.73 -20.65 -7.42
N ALA A 50 2.45 -19.55 -7.20
CA ALA A 50 3.73 -19.28 -7.85
C ALA A 50 4.79 -20.26 -7.33
N THR A 51 4.45 -21.07 -6.33
CA THR A 51 4.91 -22.44 -6.20
C THR A 51 4.21 -23.28 -7.26
N GLY A 52 4.63 -23.17 -8.53
CA GLY A 52 4.05 -23.94 -9.62
C GLY A 52 3.98 -25.41 -9.21
N VAL A 53 2.79 -25.89 -8.86
CA VAL A 53 2.51 -27.25 -8.40
C VAL A 53 1.28 -27.70 -9.18
N LEU A 54 1.51 -28.56 -10.15
CA LEU A 54 0.46 -29.19 -10.96
C LEU A 54 -0.03 -30.46 -10.25
N MET A 55 -1.34 -30.69 -10.33
CA MET A 55 -1.89 -32.00 -10.02
C MET A 55 -1.73 -32.93 -11.21
N CYS A 56 -1.12 -34.09 -10.97
CA CYS A 56 -1.00 -35.12 -11.99
C CYS A 56 -2.39 -35.67 -12.36
N ARG A 57 -2.77 -35.59 -13.64
CA ARG A 57 -4.04 -36.16 -14.14
C ARG A 57 -4.11 -37.69 -14.02
N SER A 58 -2.97 -38.36 -13.91
CA SER A 58 -2.91 -39.83 -13.85
C SER A 58 -3.04 -40.39 -12.43
N CYS A 59 -2.52 -39.71 -11.41
CA CYS A 59 -2.49 -40.22 -10.04
C CYS A 59 -2.96 -39.24 -8.96
N GLY A 60 -3.34 -38.01 -9.33
CA GLY A 60 -3.84 -37.00 -8.40
C GLY A 60 -2.79 -36.39 -7.46
N ALA A 61 -1.54 -36.85 -7.51
CA ALA A 61 -0.46 -36.31 -6.71
C ALA A 61 -0.11 -34.88 -7.14
N SER A 62 0.12 -34.01 -6.17
CA SER A 62 0.63 -32.66 -6.38
C SER A 62 2.15 -32.70 -6.58
N ALA A 63 2.62 -32.07 -7.66
CA ALA A 63 4.02 -32.08 -8.03
C ALA A 63 4.42 -30.74 -8.64
N PRO A 64 5.66 -30.25 -8.42
CA PRO A 64 6.05 -28.96 -8.94
C PRO A 64 6.01 -28.94 -10.47
N GLU A 65 5.53 -27.86 -11.08
CA GLU A 65 5.52 -27.56 -12.52
C GLU A 65 6.88 -27.81 -13.18
N ARG A 66 7.97 -27.58 -12.43
CA ARG A 66 9.35 -27.81 -12.89
C ARG A 66 9.75 -29.28 -12.95
N ALA A 67 8.98 -30.21 -12.38
CA ALA A 67 9.36 -31.62 -12.33
C ALA A 67 9.28 -32.29 -13.70
N GLY A 68 8.44 -31.79 -14.63
CA GLY A 68 8.21 -32.38 -15.96
C GLY A 68 7.58 -33.78 -15.95
N ARG A 69 7.68 -34.51 -14.84
CA ARG A 69 7.08 -35.80 -14.55
C ARG A 69 6.66 -35.89 -13.09
N CYS A 70 5.57 -36.59 -12.82
CA CYS A 70 5.05 -36.79 -11.49
C CYS A 70 5.97 -37.69 -10.65
N PRO A 71 6.38 -37.31 -9.43
CA PRO A 71 7.22 -38.13 -8.55
C PRO A 71 6.48 -39.37 -8.02
N SER A 72 5.14 -39.37 -8.04
CA SER A 72 4.35 -40.49 -7.53
C SER A 72 4.08 -41.57 -8.58
N CYS A 73 3.90 -41.19 -9.86
CA CYS A 73 3.50 -42.14 -10.90
C CYS A 73 4.31 -42.04 -12.21
N GLY A 74 5.26 -41.11 -12.31
CA GLY A 74 6.14 -40.96 -13.49
C GLY A 74 5.48 -40.36 -14.73
N ALA A 75 4.17 -40.12 -14.71
CA ALA A 75 3.44 -39.51 -15.81
C ALA A 75 3.90 -38.06 -16.07
N VAL A 76 3.88 -37.62 -17.33
CA VAL A 76 4.23 -36.23 -17.70
C VAL A 76 3.15 -35.28 -17.15
N LEU A 77 3.60 -34.24 -16.44
CA LEU A 77 2.75 -33.23 -15.79
C LEU A 77 2.37 -32.11 -16.75
#